data_AF-A0A1V4QFZ7-F1
#
_entry.id   AF-A0A1V4QFZ7-F1
#
_cell.length_a   1.000
_cell.length_b   1.000
_cell.length_c   1.000
_cell.angle_alpha   90.00
_cell.angle_beta   90.00
_cell.angle_gamma   90.00
#
_symmetry.space_group_name_H-M   'P 1'
#
loop_
_entity.id
_entity.type
_entity.pdbx_description
1 polymer ?
#
loop_
_entity_poly.entity_id
_entity_poly.type
_entity_poly.pdbx_seq_one_letter_code
_entity_poly.pdbx_strand_id
1 'polypeptide(L)'
;MRSKSSKILKKIKRLETLIDTSMVFSSILDIDELLNIVLQKAEEVMDAEASSVFRIDEKTNELYFITARGEKGKEAKEIRVPMGKGIVGWVAKHGKPLFVPDVKKDRRWFKGVDEKTKFVTRSILAVPLIAKGRIIGVAEVLNKKGNRRFNKDDLELFKALANQIAVAIENASLYTELDQLFLSSIRAIVEAVDAKDPYTRGHSSRVVEYSLLIAEAIDPDKEKLKDIEISAILHDVGKIGIPDKILRKPGRLTFEEYAYMKRHPELGASIIEPIEKLKRLRKNILHHHERFDGAGYPAGL
;
A
#
# COMPACT_ATOMS: atom_id res chain seq x y z
N MET A 1 -13.92 28.61 38.95
CA MET A 1 -12.61 28.03 38.54
C MET A 1 -12.68 26.59 38.02
N ARG A 2 -13.47 25.65 38.61
CA ARG A 2 -13.57 24.24 38.15
C ARG A 2 -13.92 24.02 36.66
N SER A 3 -14.74 24.88 36.05
CA SER A 3 -15.14 24.80 34.63
C SER A 3 -14.00 25.12 33.63
N LYS A 4 -13.10 26.06 33.97
CA LYS A 4 -11.93 26.40 33.14
C LYS A 4 -10.89 25.28 33.14
N SER A 5 -10.62 24.68 34.30
CA SER A 5 -9.69 23.54 34.41
C SER A 5 -10.21 22.31 33.65
N SER A 6 -11.52 22.03 33.69
CA SER A 6 -12.12 20.94 32.90
C SER A 6 -12.00 21.17 31.38
N LYS A 7 -12.22 22.41 30.90
CA LYS A 7 -12.02 22.76 29.48
C LYS A 7 -10.55 22.67 29.05
N ILE A 8 -9.62 23.07 29.91
CA ILE A 8 -8.17 22.98 29.66
C ILE A 8 -7.72 21.52 29.58
N LEU A 9 -8.15 20.68 30.54
CA LEU A 9 -7.87 19.24 30.52
C LEU A 9 -8.43 18.55 29.27
N LYS A 10 -9.63 18.94 28.80
CA LYS A 10 -10.19 18.46 27.53
C LYS A 10 -9.38 18.88 26.31
N LYS A 11 -8.80 20.09 26.34
CA LYS A 11 -7.92 20.61 25.28
C LYS A 11 -6.57 19.90 25.27
N ILE A 12 -5.98 19.67 26.43
CA ILE A 12 -4.73 18.92 26.60
C ILE A 12 -4.91 17.50 26.07
N LYS A 13 -5.97 16.80 26.49
CA LYS A 13 -6.26 15.45 26.01
C LYS A 13 -6.50 15.37 24.50
N ARG A 14 -7.11 16.41 23.89
CA ARG A 14 -7.26 16.52 22.43
C ARG A 14 -5.91 16.72 21.72
N LEU A 15 -5.01 17.51 22.30
CA LEU A 15 -3.67 17.75 21.77
C LEU A 15 -2.78 16.51 21.90
N GLU A 16 -2.83 15.81 23.03
CA GLU A 16 -2.15 14.52 23.24
C GLU A 16 -2.62 13.50 22.21
N THR A 17 -3.94 13.38 21.98
CA THR A 17 -4.48 12.47 20.95
C THR A 17 -3.96 12.82 19.55
N LEU A 18 -3.85 14.11 19.23
CA LEU A 18 -3.29 14.59 17.95
C LEU A 18 -1.80 14.26 17.81
N ILE A 19 -1.04 14.35 18.90
CA ILE A 19 0.40 14.06 18.93
C ILE A 19 0.65 12.54 18.84
N ASP A 20 -0.11 11.73 19.59
CA ASP A 20 -0.01 10.27 19.57
C ASP A 20 -0.37 9.71 18.19
N THR A 21 -1.44 10.22 17.57
CA THR A 21 -1.77 9.85 16.18
C THR A 21 -0.67 10.27 15.20
N SER A 22 -0.05 11.44 15.42
CA SER A 22 1.10 11.88 14.62
C SER A 22 2.31 10.96 14.69
N MET A 23 2.57 10.33 15.85
CA MET A 23 3.70 9.40 16.01
C MET A 23 3.41 8.02 15.41
N VAL A 24 2.16 7.56 15.43
CA VAL A 24 1.76 6.33 14.72
C VAL A 24 1.90 6.49 13.20
N PHE A 25 1.69 7.70 12.66
CA PHE A 25 1.84 7.99 11.22
C PHE A 25 3.27 7.77 10.68
N SER A 26 4.31 7.85 11.51
CA SER A 26 5.70 7.72 11.05
C SER A 26 6.21 6.28 11.00
N SER A 27 5.49 5.33 11.59
CA SER A 27 6.04 4.01 11.95
C SER A 27 5.36 2.81 11.28
N ILE A 28 4.26 3.01 10.53
CA ILE A 28 3.48 1.90 9.96
C ILE A 28 3.47 2.00 8.42
N LEU A 29 4.03 0.97 7.76
CA LEU A 29 4.07 0.80 6.31
C LEU A 29 2.77 0.22 5.72
N ASP A 30 1.84 -0.23 6.56
CA ASP A 30 0.53 -0.77 6.15
C ASP A 30 -0.58 0.29 6.33
N ILE A 31 -1.10 0.78 5.20
CA ILE A 31 -2.21 1.74 5.16
C ILE A 31 -3.47 1.21 5.85
N ASP A 32 -3.72 -0.09 5.78
CA ASP A 32 -4.91 -0.70 6.37
C ASP A 32 -4.79 -0.71 7.91
N GLU A 33 -3.60 -1.04 8.44
CA GLU A 33 -3.31 -0.96 9.88
C GLU A 33 -3.39 0.47 10.40
N LEU A 34 -2.79 1.41 9.67
CA LEU A 34 -2.81 2.82 10.03
C LEU A 34 -4.22 3.39 10.08
N LEU A 35 -5.02 3.13 9.03
CA LEU A 35 -6.41 3.58 8.98
C LEU A 35 -7.24 2.95 10.10
N ASN A 36 -7.01 1.68 10.44
CA ASN A 36 -7.69 1.03 11.56
C ASN A 36 -7.43 1.74 12.89
N ILE A 37 -6.18 2.11 13.18
CA ILE A 37 -5.83 2.82 14.42
C ILE A 37 -6.52 4.18 14.47
N VAL A 38 -6.48 4.94 13.36
CA VAL A 38 -7.06 6.29 13.33
C VAL A 38 -8.58 6.24 13.43
N LEU A 39 -9.23 5.29 12.76
CA LEU A 39 -10.68 5.11 12.81
C LEU A 39 -11.15 4.71 14.21
N GLN A 40 -10.44 3.80 14.87
CA GLN A 40 -10.72 3.46 16.27
C GLN A 40 -10.60 4.70 17.19
N LYS A 41 -9.57 5.53 16.99
CA LYS A 41 -9.43 6.77 17.75
C LYS A 41 -10.54 7.77 17.43
N ALA A 42 -10.98 7.85 16.18
CA ALA A 42 -12.14 8.66 15.80
C ALA A 42 -13.40 8.18 16.53
N GLU A 43 -13.67 6.88 16.61
CA GLU A 43 -14.81 6.32 17.34
C GLU A 43 -14.79 6.68 18.83
N GLU A 44 -13.64 6.56 19.47
CA GLU A 44 -13.42 6.90 20.88
C GLU A 44 -13.68 8.39 21.14
N VAL A 45 -13.04 9.26 20.36
CA VAL A 45 -13.10 10.71 20.54
C VAL A 45 -14.47 11.29 20.17
N MET A 46 -15.12 10.69 19.18
CA MET A 46 -16.42 11.11 18.67
C MET A 46 -17.58 10.46 19.41
N ASP A 47 -17.33 9.58 20.40
CA ASP A 47 -18.35 8.77 21.06
C ASP A 47 -19.29 8.10 20.03
N ALA A 48 -18.75 7.50 18.97
CA ALA A 48 -19.52 6.88 17.89
C ALA A 48 -19.53 5.35 18.02
N GLU A 49 -20.53 4.67 17.44
CA GLU A 49 -20.58 3.19 17.41
C GLU A 49 -19.68 2.58 16.36
N ALA A 50 -19.48 3.29 15.24
CA ALA A 50 -18.63 2.86 14.16
C ALA A 50 -18.10 4.06 13.37
N SER A 51 -17.04 3.82 12.61
CA SER A 51 -16.48 4.76 11.65
C SER A 51 -16.05 4.06 10.38
N SER A 52 -15.92 4.81 9.30
CA SER A 52 -15.45 4.27 8.02
C SER A 52 -14.78 5.32 7.16
N VAL A 53 -13.98 4.85 6.21
CA VAL A 53 -13.36 5.66 5.17
C VAL A 53 -13.64 5.07 3.80
N PHE A 54 -14.09 5.94 2.91
CA PHE A 54 -14.29 5.67 1.50
C PHE A 54 -13.22 6.38 0.68
N ARG A 55 -12.57 5.65 -0.23
CA ARG A 55 -11.69 6.24 -1.25
C ARG A 55 -12.44 6.44 -2.54
N ILE A 56 -12.06 7.48 -3.30
CA ILE A 56 -12.55 7.67 -4.66
C ILE A 56 -11.69 6.84 -5.62
N ASP A 57 -12.33 6.02 -6.44
CA ASP A 57 -11.75 5.40 -7.63
C ASP A 57 -12.02 6.32 -8.82
N GLU A 58 -10.99 7.06 -9.25
CA GLU A 58 -11.09 8.02 -10.35
C GLU A 58 -11.44 7.35 -11.69
N LYS A 59 -11.12 6.06 -11.88
CA LYS A 59 -11.37 5.35 -13.14
C LYS A 59 -12.84 4.99 -13.32
N THR A 60 -13.49 4.59 -12.23
CA THR A 60 -14.91 4.17 -12.25
C THR A 60 -15.86 5.28 -11.81
N ASN A 61 -15.33 6.37 -11.23
CA ASN A 61 -16.10 7.45 -10.61
C ASN A 61 -17.03 6.94 -9.49
N GLU A 62 -16.51 6.01 -8.69
CA GLU A 62 -17.19 5.40 -7.56
C GLU A 62 -16.35 5.56 -6.29
N LEU A 63 -17.02 5.50 -5.15
CA LEU A 63 -16.38 5.40 -3.86
C LEU A 63 -16.33 3.94 -3.43
N TYR A 64 -15.21 3.48 -2.89
CA TYR A 64 -15.08 2.15 -2.32
C TYR A 64 -14.53 2.19 -0.90
N PHE A 65 -14.93 1.21 -0.10
CA PHE A 65 -14.56 1.11 1.30
C PHE A 65 -13.11 0.65 1.46
N ILE A 66 -12.32 1.33 2.31
CA ILE A 66 -10.91 0.94 2.53
C ILE A 66 -10.76 -0.04 3.68
N THR A 67 -11.60 -0.01 4.74
CA THR A 67 -11.30 -0.73 5.98
C THR A 67 -12.48 -1.46 6.65
N ALA A 68 -12.56 -2.78 6.54
CA ALA A 68 -13.21 -3.62 7.55
C ALA A 68 -12.17 -4.57 8.15
N ARG A 69 -12.14 -4.69 9.49
CA ARG A 69 -11.19 -5.54 10.22
C ARG A 69 -11.28 -7.02 9.80
N GLY A 70 -10.13 -7.73 9.82
CA GLY A 70 -10.02 -9.20 9.70
C GLY A 70 -10.08 -9.75 8.27
N GLU A 71 -10.23 -11.07 8.11
CA GLU A 71 -10.36 -11.77 6.81
C GLU A 71 -11.49 -11.23 5.92
N LYS A 72 -12.40 -10.42 6.49
CA LYS A 72 -13.49 -9.69 5.81
C LYS A 72 -13.06 -8.37 5.14
N GLY A 73 -11.80 -7.96 5.26
CA GLY A 73 -11.26 -6.76 4.62
C GLY A 73 -11.28 -6.82 3.08
N LYS A 74 -11.20 -8.02 2.49
CA LYS A 74 -11.38 -8.23 1.04
C LYS A 74 -12.85 -8.04 0.61
N GLU A 75 -13.80 -8.54 1.38
CA GLU A 75 -15.24 -8.40 1.12
C GLU A 75 -15.72 -6.94 1.24
N ALA A 76 -15.10 -6.16 2.14
CA ALA A 76 -15.46 -4.76 2.31
C ALA A 76 -15.09 -3.88 1.10
N LYS A 77 -14.01 -4.20 0.37
CA LYS A 77 -13.64 -3.54 -0.89
C LYS A 77 -14.68 -3.73 -2.01
N GLU A 78 -15.63 -4.66 -1.86
CA GLU A 78 -16.76 -4.85 -2.80
C GLU A 78 -17.91 -3.85 -2.59
N ILE A 79 -17.90 -3.10 -1.49
CA ILE A 79 -18.92 -2.07 -1.26
C ILE A 79 -18.54 -0.83 -2.05
N ARG A 80 -19.21 -0.65 -3.19
CA ARG A 80 -19.10 0.54 -4.02
C ARG A 80 -20.33 1.44 -3.91
N VAL A 81 -20.08 2.74 -3.86
CA VAL A 81 -21.09 3.79 -3.83
C VAL A 81 -20.81 4.76 -4.99
N PRO A 82 -21.70 4.86 -5.99
CA PRO A 82 -21.52 5.81 -7.09
C PRO A 82 -21.37 7.27 -6.61
N MET A 83 -20.56 8.06 -7.32
CA MET A 83 -20.40 9.48 -7.03
C MET A 83 -21.75 10.22 -6.99
N GLY A 84 -21.97 11.04 -5.97
CA GLY A 84 -23.23 11.77 -5.76
C GLY A 84 -24.40 10.95 -5.19
N LYS A 85 -24.27 9.62 -5.06
CA LYS A 85 -25.28 8.75 -4.44
C LYS A 85 -24.98 8.52 -2.96
N GLY A 86 -26.01 8.40 -2.13
CA GLY A 86 -25.78 8.23 -0.70
C GLY A 86 -25.31 9.51 -0.01
N ILE A 87 -25.10 9.42 1.31
CA ILE A 87 -24.50 10.50 2.11
C ILE A 87 -23.04 10.71 1.68
N VAL A 88 -22.26 9.63 1.61
CA VAL A 88 -20.83 9.69 1.26
C VAL A 88 -20.60 10.17 -0.17
N GLY A 89 -21.37 9.69 -1.15
CA GLY A 89 -21.22 10.15 -2.54
C GLY A 89 -21.65 11.61 -2.70
N TRP A 90 -22.63 12.09 -1.94
CA TRP A 90 -22.98 13.52 -1.93
C TRP A 90 -21.83 14.37 -1.36
N VAL A 91 -21.21 13.95 -0.26
CA VAL A 91 -20.07 14.64 0.35
C VAL A 91 -18.88 14.67 -0.60
N ALA A 92 -18.56 13.56 -1.25
CA ALA A 92 -17.48 13.50 -2.25
C ALA A 92 -17.74 14.43 -3.44
N LYS A 93 -18.98 14.49 -3.95
CA LYS A 93 -19.34 15.34 -5.09
C LYS A 93 -19.27 16.83 -4.77
N HIS A 94 -19.65 17.23 -3.56
CA HIS A 94 -19.79 18.65 -3.20
C HIS A 94 -18.64 19.20 -2.35
N GLY A 95 -17.78 18.35 -1.79
CA GLY A 95 -16.68 18.76 -0.91
C GLY A 95 -17.14 19.43 0.37
N LYS A 96 -18.38 19.16 0.82
CA LYS A 96 -18.97 19.78 2.00
C LYS A 96 -19.30 18.72 3.04
N PRO A 97 -18.99 18.96 4.33
CA PRO A 97 -19.38 18.05 5.38
C PRO A 97 -20.89 17.99 5.52
N LEU A 98 -21.39 16.85 5.98
CA LEU A 98 -22.82 16.61 6.12
C LEU A 98 -23.15 15.94 7.45
N PHE A 99 -24.15 16.50 8.13
CA PHE A 99 -24.70 15.97 9.37
C PHE A 99 -26.12 15.46 9.12
N VAL A 100 -26.33 14.18 9.41
CA VAL A 100 -27.60 13.49 9.22
C VAL A 100 -28.04 12.89 10.56
N PRO A 101 -28.91 13.57 11.32
CA PRO A 101 -29.35 13.09 12.64
C PRO A 101 -30.29 11.88 12.56
N ASP A 102 -30.97 11.67 11.44
CA ASP A 102 -31.82 10.50 11.18
C ASP A 102 -31.75 10.14 9.70
N VAL A 103 -31.06 9.05 9.38
CA VAL A 103 -30.88 8.62 7.99
C VAL A 103 -32.19 8.21 7.33
N LYS A 104 -33.19 7.73 8.08
CA LYS A 104 -34.48 7.33 7.49
C LYS A 104 -35.28 8.51 6.96
N LYS A 105 -34.96 9.73 7.42
CA LYS A 105 -35.60 10.98 6.99
C LYS A 105 -34.82 11.71 5.91
N ASP A 106 -33.61 11.25 5.56
CA ASP A 106 -32.78 11.89 4.53
C ASP A 106 -33.03 11.24 3.16
N ARG A 107 -33.43 12.06 2.18
CA ARG A 107 -33.71 11.60 0.81
C ARG A 107 -32.49 11.00 0.10
N ARG A 108 -31.28 11.33 0.57
CA ARG A 108 -30.02 10.82 0.01
C ARG A 108 -29.63 9.47 0.61
N TRP A 109 -30.37 8.96 1.60
CA TRP A 109 -30.03 7.72 2.27
C TRP A 109 -29.96 6.55 1.30
N PHE A 110 -28.85 5.81 1.35
CA PHE A 110 -28.61 4.65 0.51
C PHE A 110 -28.37 3.43 1.40
N LYS A 111 -29.32 2.48 1.39
CA LYS A 111 -29.31 1.29 2.25
C LYS A 111 -28.33 0.19 1.83
N GLY A 112 -27.79 0.24 0.60
CA GLY A 112 -26.98 -0.86 0.07
C GLY A 112 -25.71 -1.16 0.87
N VAL A 113 -25.20 -0.19 1.65
CA VAL A 113 -24.08 -0.41 2.57
C VAL A 113 -24.54 -1.18 3.82
N ASP A 114 -25.63 -0.75 4.47
CA ASP A 114 -26.23 -1.42 5.63
C ASP A 114 -26.66 -2.86 5.31
N GLU A 115 -27.25 -3.09 4.13
CA GLU A 115 -27.69 -4.42 3.68
C GLU A 115 -26.53 -5.41 3.54
N LYS A 116 -25.38 -4.94 3.02
CA LYS A 116 -24.18 -5.77 2.88
C LYS A 116 -23.45 -5.99 4.21
N THR A 117 -23.40 -4.96 5.06
CA THR A 117 -22.66 -5.02 6.34
C THR A 117 -23.47 -5.57 7.50
N LYS A 118 -24.80 -5.66 7.36
CA LYS A 118 -25.77 -5.94 8.45
C LYS A 118 -25.73 -4.93 9.60
N PHE A 119 -25.07 -3.78 9.39
CA PHE A 119 -25.06 -2.69 10.35
C PHE A 119 -26.33 -1.83 10.21
N VAL A 120 -26.86 -1.31 11.32
CA VAL A 120 -28.05 -0.44 11.31
C VAL A 120 -27.64 0.99 11.57
N THR A 121 -27.61 1.78 10.51
CA THR A 121 -27.28 3.20 10.60
C THR A 121 -28.50 4.02 11.02
N ARG A 122 -28.31 4.92 11.98
CA ARG A 122 -29.33 5.82 12.55
C ARG A 122 -28.95 7.28 12.32
N SER A 123 -27.69 7.63 12.55
CA SER A 123 -27.18 8.99 12.34
C SER A 123 -25.78 8.96 11.75
N ILE A 124 -25.44 9.94 10.91
CA ILE A 124 -24.14 10.05 10.23
C ILE A 124 -23.56 11.45 10.40
N LEU A 125 -22.26 11.53 10.64
CA LEU A 125 -21.46 12.72 10.40
C LEU A 125 -20.37 12.34 9.39
N ALA A 126 -20.45 12.93 8.19
CA ALA A 126 -19.53 12.65 7.09
C ALA A 126 -18.76 13.91 6.70
N VAL A 127 -17.48 13.77 6.41
CA VAL A 127 -16.58 14.87 6.06
C VAL A 127 -15.70 14.47 4.86
N PRO A 128 -15.42 15.40 3.93
CA PRO A 128 -14.53 15.12 2.82
C PRO A 128 -13.09 14.96 3.31
N LEU A 129 -12.36 14.03 2.70
CA LEU A 129 -10.91 13.91 2.85
C LEU A 129 -10.25 14.70 1.72
N ILE A 130 -9.50 15.75 2.08
CA ILE A 130 -8.92 16.68 1.11
C ILE A 130 -7.40 16.63 1.21
N ALA A 131 -6.75 16.33 0.10
CA ALA A 131 -5.29 16.35 -0.03
C ALA A 131 -4.90 17.18 -1.26
N LYS A 132 -3.93 18.10 -1.11
CA LYS A 132 -3.44 18.98 -2.20
C LYS A 132 -4.57 19.65 -3.01
N GLY A 133 -5.63 20.10 -2.33
CA GLY A 133 -6.78 20.77 -2.95
C GLY A 133 -7.77 19.85 -3.68
N ARG A 134 -7.57 18.53 -3.66
CA ARG A 134 -8.47 17.53 -4.27
C ARG A 134 -9.17 16.72 -3.20
N ILE A 135 -10.41 16.31 -3.46
CA ILE A 135 -11.14 15.38 -2.60
C ILE A 135 -10.67 13.98 -2.97
N ILE A 136 -10.02 13.29 -2.04
CA ILE A 136 -9.48 11.93 -2.24
C ILE A 136 -10.40 10.84 -1.67
N GLY A 137 -11.41 11.25 -0.90
CA GLY A 137 -12.31 10.33 -0.22
C GLY A 137 -13.28 11.02 0.74
N VAL A 138 -13.94 10.22 1.55
CA VAL A 138 -14.88 10.65 2.60
C VAL A 138 -14.66 9.81 3.84
N ALA A 139 -14.58 10.46 5.00
CA ALA A 139 -14.63 9.78 6.30
C ALA A 139 -16.00 10.01 6.93
N GLU A 140 -16.52 9.00 7.63
CA GLU A 140 -17.76 9.12 8.38
C GLU A 140 -17.67 8.44 9.75
N VAL A 141 -18.49 8.95 10.68
CA VAL A 141 -18.79 8.30 11.95
C VAL A 141 -20.29 8.09 12.07
N LEU A 142 -20.65 6.94 12.63
CA LEU A 142 -22.01 6.41 12.66
C LEU A 142 -22.50 6.31 14.10
N ASN A 143 -23.76 6.66 14.30
CA ASN A 143 -24.52 6.48 15.55
C ASN A 143 -23.82 7.02 16.80
N LYS A 144 -24.10 8.29 17.14
CA LYS A 144 -23.57 8.89 18.39
C LYS A 144 -24.10 8.12 19.62
N LYS A 145 -23.19 7.68 20.49
CA LYS A 145 -23.47 6.90 21.70
C LYS A 145 -24.21 7.72 22.77
N GLY A 146 -25.01 7.01 23.57
CA GLY A 146 -25.74 7.58 24.70
C GLY A 146 -26.97 8.41 24.30
N ASN A 147 -27.61 8.06 23.17
CA ASN A 147 -28.79 8.75 22.62
C ASN A 147 -28.58 10.27 22.37
N ARG A 148 -27.32 10.66 22.16
CA ARG A 148 -26.92 12.04 21.82
C ARG A 148 -26.95 12.25 20.30
N ARG A 149 -26.82 13.50 19.87
CA ARG A 149 -26.64 13.88 18.47
C ARG A 149 -25.25 14.45 18.27
N PHE A 150 -24.66 14.27 17.09
CA PHE A 150 -23.46 15.04 16.75
C PHE A 150 -23.80 16.53 16.70
N ASN A 151 -22.84 17.37 17.07
CA ASN A 151 -23.00 18.83 17.12
C ASN A 151 -21.88 19.53 16.32
N LYS A 152 -21.83 20.87 16.38
CA LYS A 152 -20.79 21.65 15.68
C LYS A 152 -19.39 21.40 16.22
N ASP A 153 -19.23 21.17 17.52
CA ASP A 153 -17.92 20.86 18.11
C ASP A 153 -17.41 19.49 17.67
N ASP A 154 -18.32 18.52 17.52
CA ASP A 154 -18.03 17.20 16.93
C ASP A 154 -17.59 17.36 15.46
N LEU A 155 -18.29 18.18 14.67
CA LEU A 155 -17.92 18.44 13.29
C LEU A 155 -16.50 19.03 13.16
N GLU A 156 -16.18 20.06 13.94
CA GLU A 156 -14.84 20.68 13.86
C GLU A 156 -13.74 19.72 14.33
N LEU A 157 -14.01 18.90 15.34
CA LEU A 157 -13.09 17.86 15.79
C LEU A 157 -12.89 16.79 14.72
N PHE A 158 -13.97 16.33 14.09
CA PHE A 158 -13.89 15.30 13.07
C PHE A 158 -13.25 15.81 11.78
N LYS A 159 -13.45 17.08 11.40
CA LYS A 159 -12.70 17.72 10.31
C LYS A 159 -11.20 17.72 10.59
N ALA A 160 -10.79 18.01 11.83
CA ALA A 160 -9.36 17.97 12.19
C ALA A 160 -8.79 16.55 12.08
N LEU A 161 -9.52 15.52 12.53
CA LEU A 161 -9.14 14.12 12.37
C LEU A 161 -9.11 13.70 10.90
N ALA A 162 -10.10 14.11 10.11
CA ALA A 162 -10.18 13.82 8.68
C ALA A 162 -9.02 14.41 7.89
N ASN A 163 -8.53 15.60 8.26
CA ASN A 163 -7.31 16.15 7.65
C ASN A 163 -6.09 15.25 7.91
N GLN A 164 -5.96 14.68 9.12
CA GLN A 164 -4.89 13.73 9.44
C GLN A 164 -5.02 12.42 8.64
N ILE A 165 -6.25 11.90 8.55
CA ILE A 165 -6.56 10.73 7.71
C ILE A 165 -6.18 10.99 6.24
N ALA A 166 -6.52 12.17 5.71
CA ALA A 166 -6.24 12.52 4.33
C ALA A 166 -4.72 12.56 4.05
N VAL A 167 -3.94 13.16 4.95
CA VAL A 167 -2.47 13.20 4.85
C VAL A 167 -1.88 11.79 4.91
N ALA A 168 -2.37 10.94 5.81
CA ALA A 168 -1.92 9.56 5.95
C ALA A 168 -2.16 8.73 4.68
N ILE A 169 -3.37 8.81 4.10
CA ILE A 169 -3.72 8.11 2.86
C ILE A 169 -2.84 8.58 1.70
N GLU A 170 -2.61 9.89 1.60
CA GLU A 170 -1.75 10.46 0.55
C GLU A 170 -0.30 9.97 0.70
N ASN A 171 0.27 10.01 1.90
CA ASN A 171 1.64 9.55 2.16
C ASN A 171 1.82 8.07 1.83
N ALA A 172 0.88 7.22 2.23
CA ALA A 172 0.92 5.80 1.93
C ALA A 172 0.74 5.51 0.43
N SER A 173 -0.08 6.30 -0.27
CA SER A 173 -0.23 6.19 -1.73
C SER A 173 1.07 6.55 -2.45
N LEU A 174 1.72 7.65 -2.04
CA LEU A 174 3.02 8.06 -2.59
C LEU A 174 4.11 7.01 -2.36
N TYR A 175 4.13 6.37 -1.19
CA TYR A 175 5.07 5.29 -0.91
C TYR A 175 4.84 4.07 -1.82
N THR A 176 3.57 3.72 -2.03
CA THR A 176 3.18 2.62 -2.93
C THR A 176 3.58 2.92 -4.37
N GLU A 177 3.32 4.15 -4.85
CA GLU A 177 3.74 4.59 -6.19
C GLU A 177 5.26 4.56 -6.36
N LEU A 178 6.02 4.94 -5.34
CA LEU A 178 7.48 4.89 -5.36
C LEU A 178 8.01 3.46 -5.43
N ASP A 179 7.41 2.52 -4.69
CA ASP A 179 7.77 1.09 -4.75
C ASP A 179 7.43 0.49 -6.13
N GLN A 180 6.27 0.84 -6.70
CA GLN A 180 5.88 0.41 -8.05
C GLN A 180 6.80 0.97 -9.13
N LEU A 181 7.16 2.26 -9.06
CA LEU A 181 8.08 2.89 -9.99
C LEU A 181 9.47 2.25 -9.90
N PHE A 182 9.94 1.96 -8.69
CA PHE A 182 11.21 1.29 -8.46
C PHE A 182 11.24 -0.10 -9.12
N LEU A 183 10.24 -0.94 -8.86
CA LEU A 183 10.14 -2.28 -9.48
C LEU A 183 9.99 -2.21 -11.00
N SER A 184 9.18 -1.28 -11.51
CA SER A 184 8.99 -1.09 -12.95
C SER A 184 10.28 -0.66 -13.65
N SER A 185 11.09 0.18 -13.00
CA SER A 185 12.40 0.61 -13.50
C SER A 185 13.39 -0.56 -13.56
N ILE A 186 13.43 -1.40 -12.52
CA ILE A 186 14.25 -2.62 -12.51
C ILE A 186 13.84 -3.55 -13.66
N ARG A 187 12.53 -3.81 -13.81
CA ARG A 187 12.02 -4.67 -14.89
C ARG A 187 12.38 -4.12 -16.27
N ALA A 188 12.29 -2.81 -16.48
CA ALA A 188 12.68 -2.20 -17.75
C ALA A 188 14.17 -2.40 -18.09
N ILE A 189 15.07 -2.32 -17.09
CA ILE A 189 16.50 -2.61 -17.28
C ILE A 189 16.70 -4.07 -17.67
N VAL A 190 16.04 -5.00 -16.99
CA VAL A 190 16.15 -6.44 -17.23
C VAL A 190 15.60 -6.81 -18.61
N GLU A 191 14.45 -6.28 -19.00
CA GLU A 191 13.91 -6.46 -20.36
C GLU A 191 14.89 -5.96 -21.44
N ALA A 192 15.63 -4.88 -21.18
CA ALA A 192 16.67 -4.41 -22.08
C ALA A 192 17.89 -5.37 -22.13
N VAL A 193 18.21 -6.06 -21.03
CA VAL A 193 19.24 -7.11 -20.99
C VAL A 193 18.78 -8.35 -21.75
N ASP A 194 17.57 -8.83 -21.50
CA ASP A 194 16.98 -9.97 -22.20
C ASP A 194 16.81 -9.69 -23.70
N ALA A 195 16.53 -8.44 -24.11
CA ALA A 195 16.49 -8.09 -25.53
C ALA A 195 17.85 -8.19 -26.22
N LYS A 196 18.97 -8.04 -25.47
CA LYS A 196 20.33 -8.22 -26.01
C LYS A 196 20.74 -9.69 -26.13
N ASP A 197 20.08 -10.58 -25.39
CA ASP A 197 20.31 -12.02 -25.40
C ASP A 197 19.18 -12.72 -26.19
N PRO A 198 19.39 -13.09 -27.47
CA PRO A 198 18.33 -13.60 -28.34
C PRO A 198 17.60 -14.84 -27.80
N TYR A 199 18.21 -15.56 -26.85
CA TYR A 199 17.71 -16.82 -26.32
C TYR A 199 16.87 -16.67 -25.04
N THR A 200 16.87 -15.50 -24.38
CA THR A 200 16.25 -15.34 -23.05
C THR A 200 14.97 -14.50 -23.02
N ARG A 201 14.36 -14.17 -24.17
CA ARG A 201 13.09 -13.40 -24.17
C ARG A 201 12.01 -14.10 -23.31
N GLY A 202 11.54 -13.40 -22.28
CA GLY A 202 10.55 -13.92 -21.31
C GLY A 202 11.08 -15.01 -20.37
N HIS A 203 12.38 -15.30 -20.38
CA HIS A 203 13.03 -16.23 -19.44
C HIS A 203 12.94 -15.69 -18.02
N SER A 204 13.32 -14.43 -17.80
CA SER A 204 13.31 -13.79 -16.50
C SER A 204 11.93 -13.85 -15.85
N SER A 205 10.85 -13.65 -16.61
CA SER A 205 9.47 -13.77 -16.10
C SER A 205 9.15 -15.18 -15.59
N ARG A 206 9.57 -16.23 -16.32
CA ARG A 206 9.36 -17.63 -15.90
C ARG A 206 10.20 -18.01 -14.68
N VAL A 207 11.44 -17.53 -14.61
CA VAL A 207 12.31 -17.75 -13.45
C VAL A 207 11.68 -17.14 -12.20
N VAL A 208 11.16 -15.92 -12.29
CA VAL A 208 10.44 -15.27 -11.18
C VAL A 208 9.23 -16.10 -10.76
N GLU A 209 8.38 -16.49 -11.71
CA GLU A 209 7.17 -17.28 -11.43
C GLU A 209 7.48 -18.58 -10.67
N TYR A 210 8.39 -19.40 -11.19
CA TYR A 210 8.74 -20.67 -10.55
C TYR A 210 9.45 -20.47 -9.22
N SER A 211 10.35 -19.49 -9.12
CA SER A 211 11.06 -19.21 -7.86
C SER A 211 10.08 -18.83 -6.76
N LEU A 212 9.05 -18.03 -7.07
CA LEU A 212 8.03 -17.64 -6.10
C LEU A 212 7.13 -18.80 -5.70
N LEU A 213 6.69 -19.64 -6.64
CA LEU A 213 5.89 -20.83 -6.32
C LEU A 213 6.64 -21.80 -5.40
N ILE A 214 7.93 -22.02 -5.66
CA ILE A 214 8.78 -22.87 -4.82
C ILE A 214 8.97 -22.23 -3.45
N ALA A 215 9.30 -20.94 -3.41
CA ALA A 215 9.53 -20.23 -2.16
C ALA A 215 8.29 -20.18 -1.28
N GLU A 216 7.12 -19.91 -1.84
CA GLU A 216 5.84 -19.86 -1.11
C GLU A 216 5.47 -21.22 -0.51
N ALA A 217 5.80 -22.32 -1.20
CA ALA A 217 5.59 -23.67 -0.70
C ALA A 217 6.55 -24.05 0.46
N ILE A 218 7.74 -23.44 0.53
CA ILE A 218 8.75 -23.69 1.56
C ILE A 218 8.56 -22.77 2.77
N ASP A 219 8.41 -21.47 2.52
CA ASP A 219 8.29 -20.42 3.52
C ASP A 219 7.47 -19.24 2.98
N PRO A 220 6.22 -19.06 3.43
CA PRO A 220 5.33 -18.01 2.94
C PRO A 220 5.61 -16.61 3.52
N ASP A 221 6.79 -16.39 4.11
CA ASP A 221 7.20 -15.07 4.60
C ASP A 221 7.26 -14.01 3.47
N LYS A 222 6.49 -12.94 3.62
CA LYS A 222 6.32 -11.92 2.57
C LYS A 222 7.61 -11.15 2.26
N GLU A 223 8.45 -10.90 3.25
CA GLU A 223 9.71 -10.17 3.01
C GLU A 223 10.69 -11.04 2.23
N LYS A 224 10.82 -12.32 2.59
CA LYS A 224 11.64 -13.28 1.84
C LYS A 224 11.15 -13.48 0.41
N LEU A 225 9.84 -13.60 0.21
CA LEU A 225 9.25 -13.71 -1.13
C LEU A 225 9.58 -12.49 -1.99
N LYS A 226 9.52 -11.27 -1.42
CA LYS A 226 9.91 -10.03 -2.13
C LYS A 226 11.40 -10.03 -2.48
N ASP A 227 12.25 -10.48 -1.57
CA ASP A 227 13.69 -10.61 -1.83
C ASP A 227 13.98 -11.61 -2.96
N ILE A 228 13.27 -12.74 -2.98
CA ILE A 228 13.37 -13.76 -4.03
C ILE A 228 12.87 -13.22 -5.37
N GLU A 229 11.73 -12.52 -5.40
CA GLU A 229 11.20 -11.88 -6.61
C GLU A 229 12.25 -10.95 -7.23
N ILE A 230 12.78 -10.01 -6.44
CA ILE A 230 13.74 -9.01 -6.93
C ILE A 230 15.06 -9.70 -7.33
N SER A 231 15.50 -10.72 -6.60
CA SER A 231 16.70 -11.48 -6.95
C SER A 231 16.54 -12.24 -8.26
N ALA A 232 15.40 -12.88 -8.47
CA ALA A 232 15.07 -13.59 -9.70
C ALA A 232 14.95 -12.64 -10.90
N ILE A 233 14.43 -11.43 -10.70
CA ILE A 233 14.42 -10.39 -11.74
C ILE A 233 15.86 -9.99 -12.11
N LEU A 234 16.74 -9.80 -11.12
CA LEU A 234 18.07 -9.24 -11.31
C LEU A 234 19.20 -10.27 -11.52
N HIS A 235 18.94 -11.58 -11.44
CA HIS A 235 20.00 -12.60 -11.39
C HIS A 235 21.00 -12.48 -12.56
N ASP A 236 20.49 -12.15 -13.75
CA ASP A 236 21.25 -12.06 -14.99
C ASP A 236 21.69 -10.62 -15.35
N VAL A 237 21.45 -9.62 -14.49
CA VAL A 237 21.76 -8.20 -14.78
C VAL A 237 23.24 -7.97 -15.11
N GLY A 238 24.12 -8.85 -14.61
CA GLY A 238 25.55 -8.81 -14.91
C GLY A 238 25.92 -9.05 -16.37
N LYS A 239 25.01 -9.61 -17.19
CA LYS A 239 25.20 -9.74 -18.64
C LYS A 239 25.44 -8.38 -19.32
N ILE A 240 25.04 -7.26 -18.71
CA ILE A 240 25.39 -5.90 -19.17
C ILE A 240 26.90 -5.71 -19.32
N GLY A 241 27.69 -6.31 -18.43
CA GLY A 241 29.15 -6.21 -18.46
C GLY A 241 29.84 -7.22 -19.39
N ILE A 242 29.08 -8.09 -20.06
CA ILE A 242 29.64 -9.08 -20.99
C ILE A 242 29.71 -8.48 -22.40
N PRO A 243 30.87 -8.52 -23.08
CA PRO A 243 31.00 -8.00 -24.44
C PRO A 243 30.03 -8.66 -25.43
N ASP A 244 29.42 -7.85 -26.32
CA ASP A 244 28.48 -8.32 -27.34
C ASP A 244 29.05 -9.45 -28.22
N LYS A 245 30.35 -9.43 -28.52
CA LYS A 245 31.03 -10.50 -29.29
C LYS A 245 30.99 -11.87 -28.61
N ILE A 246 30.82 -11.90 -27.28
CA ILE A 246 30.66 -13.12 -26.48
C ILE A 246 29.17 -13.40 -26.32
N LEU A 247 28.39 -12.42 -25.83
CA LEU A 247 26.97 -12.59 -25.51
C LEU A 247 26.12 -12.96 -26.73
N ARG A 248 26.42 -12.39 -27.90
CA ARG A 248 25.66 -12.59 -29.15
C ARG A 248 26.35 -13.51 -30.13
N LYS A 249 27.38 -14.26 -29.71
CA LYS A 249 28.15 -15.13 -30.60
C LYS A 249 27.24 -16.22 -31.19
N PRO A 250 27.15 -16.35 -32.53
CA PRO A 250 26.47 -17.49 -33.13
C PRO A 250 27.32 -18.75 -32.93
N GLY A 251 26.77 -19.75 -32.23
CA GLY A 251 27.43 -21.03 -31.97
C GLY A 251 28.03 -21.15 -30.56
N ARG A 252 28.91 -22.13 -30.36
CA ARG A 252 29.51 -22.39 -29.04
C ARG A 252 30.59 -21.36 -28.70
N LEU A 253 30.61 -20.96 -27.43
CA LEU A 253 31.71 -20.17 -26.88
C LEU A 253 32.98 -21.03 -26.81
N THR A 254 34.13 -20.40 -27.06
CA THR A 254 35.44 -20.97 -26.74
C THR A 254 35.62 -21.07 -25.23
N PHE A 255 36.63 -21.81 -24.77
CA PHE A 255 36.93 -21.94 -23.36
C PHE A 255 37.16 -20.58 -22.68
N GLU A 256 37.92 -19.68 -23.32
CA GLU A 256 38.21 -18.34 -22.79
C GLU A 256 36.95 -17.46 -22.74
N GLU A 257 36.14 -17.48 -23.80
CA GLU A 257 34.88 -16.73 -23.85
C GLU A 257 33.88 -17.23 -22.80
N TYR A 258 33.80 -18.55 -22.60
CA TYR A 258 32.97 -19.15 -21.56
C TYR A 258 33.49 -18.82 -20.16
N ALA A 259 34.80 -18.85 -19.94
CA ALA A 259 35.41 -18.40 -18.69
C ALA A 259 35.08 -16.93 -18.39
N TYR A 260 35.05 -16.06 -19.41
CA TYR A 260 34.62 -14.69 -19.26
C TYR A 260 33.11 -14.57 -18.97
N MET A 261 32.26 -15.34 -19.68
CA MET A 261 30.81 -15.36 -19.47
C MET A 261 30.45 -15.72 -18.01
N LYS A 262 31.20 -16.63 -17.38
CA LYS A 262 31.02 -17.04 -15.97
C LYS A 262 31.24 -15.92 -14.95
N ARG A 263 31.72 -14.74 -15.37
CA ARG A 263 31.88 -13.56 -14.51
C ARG A 263 30.60 -12.76 -14.33
N HIS A 264 29.55 -13.00 -15.13
CA HIS A 264 28.32 -12.21 -15.01
C HIS A 264 27.66 -12.25 -13.61
N PRO A 265 27.74 -13.31 -12.78
CA PRO A 265 27.19 -13.24 -11.43
C PRO A 265 27.94 -12.23 -10.55
N GLU A 266 29.27 -12.19 -10.67
CA GLU A 266 30.12 -11.22 -9.97
C GLU A 266 29.84 -9.79 -10.44
N LEU A 267 29.75 -9.59 -11.77
CA LEU A 267 29.41 -8.30 -12.35
C LEU A 267 28.01 -7.84 -11.93
N GLY A 268 27.02 -8.75 -11.89
CA GLY A 268 25.67 -8.47 -11.43
C GLY A 268 25.64 -8.05 -9.97
N ALA A 269 26.37 -8.78 -9.12
CA ALA A 269 26.55 -8.44 -7.72
C ALA A 269 27.17 -7.04 -7.53
N SER A 270 28.18 -6.67 -8.33
CA SER A 270 28.79 -5.33 -8.31
C SER A 270 27.88 -4.23 -8.86
N ILE A 271 27.04 -4.51 -9.87
CA ILE A 271 26.11 -3.53 -10.44
C ILE A 271 25.08 -3.08 -9.41
N ILE A 272 24.58 -4.01 -8.58
CA ILE A 272 23.54 -3.68 -7.59
C ILE A 272 24.11 -3.17 -6.26
N GLU A 273 25.41 -3.36 -6.00
CA GLU A 273 26.07 -3.03 -4.73
C GLU A 273 25.92 -1.56 -4.29
N PRO A 274 25.98 -0.56 -5.19
CA PRO A 274 25.76 0.85 -4.81
C PRO A 274 24.33 1.17 -4.36
N ILE A 275 23.36 0.28 -4.62
CA ILE A 275 21.95 0.50 -4.28
C ILE A 275 21.70 -0.12 -2.91
N GLU A 276 21.68 0.70 -1.86
CA GLU A 276 21.56 0.25 -0.46
C GLU A 276 20.39 -0.73 -0.23
N LYS A 277 19.24 -0.47 -0.84
CA LYS A 277 18.05 -1.35 -0.76
C LYS A 277 18.25 -2.73 -1.38
N LEU A 278 19.20 -2.91 -2.30
CA LEU A 278 19.46 -4.17 -3.01
C LEU A 278 20.67 -4.91 -2.46
N LYS A 279 21.50 -4.27 -1.64
CA LYS A 279 22.76 -4.82 -1.12
C LYS A 279 22.61 -6.20 -0.47
N ARG A 280 21.51 -6.44 0.25
CA ARG A 280 21.22 -7.75 0.87
C ARG A 280 21.02 -8.88 -0.14
N LEU A 281 20.59 -8.55 -1.36
CA LEU A 281 20.32 -9.51 -2.44
C LEU A 281 21.59 -9.93 -3.19
N ARG A 282 22.74 -9.28 -2.91
CA ARG A 282 24.03 -9.57 -3.55
C ARG A 282 24.37 -11.05 -3.55
N LYS A 283 24.12 -11.75 -2.44
CA LYS A 283 24.41 -13.19 -2.33
C LYS A 283 23.55 -14.02 -3.28
N ASN A 284 22.29 -13.64 -3.45
CA ASN A 284 21.36 -14.36 -4.32
C ASN A 284 21.79 -14.22 -5.79
N ILE A 285 22.19 -13.01 -6.20
CA ILE A 285 22.69 -12.75 -7.56
C ILE A 285 24.06 -13.41 -7.77
N LEU A 286 24.96 -13.35 -6.80
CA LEU A 286 26.31 -13.90 -6.95
C LEU A 286 26.31 -15.42 -7.14
N HIS A 287 25.40 -16.13 -6.46
CA HIS A 287 25.45 -17.59 -6.34
C HIS A 287 24.37 -18.33 -7.13
N HIS A 288 23.63 -17.67 -8.04
CA HIS A 288 22.53 -18.32 -8.76
C HIS A 288 23.00 -19.43 -9.73
N HIS A 289 24.30 -19.52 -10.02
CA HIS A 289 24.93 -20.61 -10.77
C HIS A 289 25.68 -21.62 -9.89
N GLU A 290 25.60 -21.48 -8.57
CA GLU A 290 26.09 -22.51 -7.67
C GLU A 290 25.25 -23.77 -7.79
N ARG A 291 25.87 -24.90 -7.44
CA ARG A 291 25.26 -26.22 -7.57
C ARG A 291 25.49 -26.98 -6.28
N PHE A 292 24.49 -27.75 -5.84
CA PHE A 292 24.58 -28.58 -4.63
C PHE A 292 25.70 -29.62 -4.65
N ASP A 293 26.28 -29.92 -5.83
CA ASP A 293 27.40 -30.84 -6.00
C ASP A 293 28.79 -30.16 -5.88
N GLY A 294 28.84 -28.85 -5.59
CA GLY A 294 30.08 -28.07 -5.51
C GLY A 294 30.72 -27.77 -6.86
N ALA A 295 30.13 -28.21 -7.98
CA ALA A 295 30.66 -27.97 -9.33
C ALA A 295 30.17 -26.64 -9.95
N GLY A 296 29.53 -25.79 -9.13
CA GLY A 296 29.01 -24.49 -9.52
C GLY A 296 30.08 -23.40 -9.64
N TYR A 297 29.63 -22.16 -9.88
CA TYR A 297 30.48 -20.97 -9.92
C TYR A 297 29.69 -19.75 -9.40
N PRO A 298 30.36 -18.68 -8.91
CA PRO A 298 31.81 -18.43 -8.92
C PRO A 298 32.60 -19.02 -7.73
N ALA A 299 31.96 -19.41 -6.64
CA ALA A 299 32.60 -19.84 -5.40
C ALA A 299 32.72 -21.36 -5.24
N GLY A 300 31.90 -22.15 -5.94
CA GLY A 300 31.95 -23.62 -5.84
C GLY A 300 31.48 -24.12 -4.47
N LEU A 301 30.32 -23.61 -4.03
CA LEU A 301 29.76 -23.81 -2.68
C LEU A 301 29.18 -25.21 -2.45
#